data_AF-A0A2J7QZE6-F1
#
_entry.id   AF-A0A2J7QZE6-F1
#
_cell.length_a   1.000
_cell.length_b   1.000
_cell.length_c   1.000
_cell.angle_alpha   90.00
_cell.angle_beta   90.00
_cell.angle_gamma   90.00
#
_symmetry.space_group_name_H-M   'P 1'
#
loop_
_entity.id
_entity.type
_entity.pdbx_description
1 polymer ?
#
loop_
_entity_poly.entity_id
_entity_poly.type
_entity_poly.pdbx_seq_one_letter_code
_entity_poly.pdbx_strand_id
1 'polypeptide(L)'
;MAESDVPGGSSYSDSTSCKICLKTKGIYICPRCNILYCSLPCYQSELHVNCSEAFYRDCVIEEVKSRETDSHSGRKMNEILQRLQENEDNSDIDSDDGDSIPDLHERLRNVDLDDADSIWEKLTLAERQEFENLLQSGDASQLVALWEPWWLYRKQKILVQDLKMEQDTLHPAYEANCPTVNKNVPPFFKISKTPPAPCVKYNILNVLGAYCYTVRFLNGEHHNMPAEACSILVNLSANLSLNHTYNSAVIAVEAVAHEAINCTWMGASHHCVICMKNDIECILAGPEDSNYSFYLQASLSDIYQLLSEARHSKNTDPNGVKKSGEFTKRFSDNLSTSLVQKDKLRLIIKKLEYYLSWSQDHASEICCQKLQVELNF
;
A
#
# COMPACT_ATOMS: atom_id res chain seq x y z
N MET A 1 54.03 -16.32 18.65
CA MET A 1 54.50 -17.49 19.43
C MET A 1 53.28 -18.38 19.62
N ALA A 2 53.18 -19.60 19.15
CA ALA A 2 54.16 -20.48 18.53
C ALA A 2 53.40 -21.43 17.57
N GLU A 3 54.10 -21.80 16.50
CA GLU A 3 53.80 -22.95 15.66
C GLU A 3 54.05 -24.26 16.43
N SER A 4 53.29 -25.30 16.09
CA SER A 4 53.74 -26.70 16.05
C SER A 4 52.69 -27.50 15.26
N ASP A 5 52.94 -27.86 13.99
CA ASP A 5 53.66 -29.09 13.53
C ASP A 5 53.13 -30.36 14.22
N VAL A 6 52.63 -31.40 13.53
CA VAL A 6 53.34 -32.50 12.82
C VAL A 6 52.23 -33.53 12.41
N PRO A 7 52.38 -34.58 11.56
CA PRO A 7 53.06 -34.82 10.27
C PRO A 7 52.11 -35.36 9.17
N GLY A 8 52.63 -35.51 7.95
CA GLY A 8 51.97 -36.16 6.83
C GLY A 8 52.13 -37.69 6.71
N GLY A 9 51.26 -38.26 5.86
CA GLY A 9 51.62 -39.22 4.81
C GLY A 9 51.57 -40.72 5.13
N SER A 10 50.56 -41.43 4.63
CA SER A 10 50.74 -42.36 3.48
C SER A 10 49.43 -42.95 2.97
N SER A 11 49.20 -42.71 1.67
CA SER A 11 48.62 -43.60 0.65
C SER A 11 47.28 -44.30 0.93
N TYR A 12 46.18 -43.72 0.45
CA TYR A 12 45.28 -44.39 -0.48
C TYR A 12 44.69 -43.33 -1.42
N SER A 13 44.91 -43.50 -2.72
CA SER A 13 44.33 -42.66 -3.75
C SER A 13 42.82 -42.85 -3.78
N ASP A 14 42.07 -41.93 -3.16
CA ASP A 14 40.63 -41.88 -3.35
C ASP A 14 40.16 -40.44 -3.49
N SER A 15 39.78 -40.10 -4.73
CA SER A 15 39.09 -38.88 -5.17
C SER A 15 38.45 -38.03 -4.06
N THR A 16 39.16 -36.99 -3.61
CA THR A 16 38.72 -36.02 -2.58
C THR A 16 37.63 -35.06 -3.06
N SER A 17 36.95 -35.37 -4.16
CA SER A 17 35.83 -34.59 -4.68
C SER A 17 34.55 -34.89 -3.91
N CYS A 18 33.70 -33.87 -3.76
CA CYS A 18 32.34 -34.00 -3.25
C CYS A 18 31.62 -35.10 -4.02
N LYS A 19 31.19 -36.16 -3.34
CA LYS A 19 30.54 -37.33 -3.96
C LYS A 19 29.10 -37.08 -4.38
N ILE A 20 28.59 -35.88 -4.09
CA ILE A 20 27.22 -35.45 -4.42
C ILE A 20 27.23 -34.61 -5.69
N CYS A 21 28.02 -33.53 -5.74
CA CYS A 21 28.04 -32.64 -6.90
C CYS A 21 29.19 -32.93 -7.88
N LEU A 22 30.23 -33.68 -7.46
CA LEU A 22 31.44 -34.02 -8.22
C LEU A 22 32.24 -32.82 -8.78
N LYS A 23 31.81 -31.57 -8.50
CA LYS A 23 32.37 -30.33 -9.06
C LYS A 23 33.50 -29.74 -8.22
N THR A 24 33.44 -29.92 -6.90
CA THR A 24 34.34 -29.28 -5.93
C THR A 24 34.90 -30.29 -4.95
N LYS A 25 35.95 -29.93 -4.21
CA LYS A 25 36.54 -30.79 -3.19
C LYS A 25 35.56 -31.00 -2.03
N GLY A 26 35.39 -32.24 -1.58
CA GLY A 26 34.59 -32.58 -0.40
C GLY A 26 35.37 -32.20 0.86
N ILE A 27 34.80 -31.32 1.69
CA ILE A 27 35.44 -30.81 2.91
C ILE A 27 34.73 -31.28 4.19
N TYR A 28 33.52 -31.84 4.07
CA TYR A 28 32.73 -32.36 5.17
C TYR A 28 32.36 -33.82 4.94
N ILE A 29 32.17 -34.58 6.01
CA ILE A 29 31.79 -35.99 5.98
C ILE A 29 30.48 -36.15 6.74
N CYS A 30 29.47 -36.79 6.15
CA CYS A 30 28.23 -37.08 6.85
C CYS A 30 28.49 -38.16 7.93
N PRO A 31 28.14 -37.95 9.21
CA PRO A 31 28.40 -38.93 10.27
C PRO A 31 27.53 -40.19 10.16
N ARG A 32 26.45 -40.17 9.37
CA ARG A 32 25.52 -41.32 9.23
C ARG A 32 25.89 -42.25 8.08
N CYS A 33 26.23 -41.69 6.92
CA CYS A 33 26.53 -42.47 5.72
C CYS A 33 27.98 -42.34 5.24
N ASN A 34 28.80 -41.55 5.95
CA ASN A 34 30.22 -41.33 5.69
C ASN A 34 30.55 -40.74 4.30
N ILE A 35 29.58 -40.08 3.64
CA ILE A 35 29.76 -39.44 2.34
C ILE A 35 30.46 -38.08 2.48
N LEU A 36 31.42 -37.83 1.59
CA LEU A 36 32.13 -36.56 1.44
C LEU A 36 31.32 -35.54 0.63
N TYR A 37 31.05 -34.37 1.21
CA TYR A 37 30.32 -33.28 0.57
C TYR A 37 31.02 -31.92 0.76
N CYS A 38 30.73 -30.95 -0.12
CA CYS A 38 31.41 -29.64 -0.11
C CYS A 38 30.70 -28.56 0.69
N SER A 39 29.37 -28.62 0.82
CA SER A 39 28.58 -27.54 1.41
C SER A 39 27.14 -28.00 1.74
N LEU A 40 26.42 -27.19 2.51
CA LEU A 40 25.02 -27.46 2.92
C LEU A 40 24.07 -27.78 1.75
N PRO A 41 24.15 -27.12 0.57
CA PRO A 41 23.32 -27.48 -0.58
C PRO A 41 23.56 -28.91 -1.09
N CYS A 42 24.79 -29.42 -0.98
CA CYS A 42 25.06 -30.83 -1.29
C CYS A 42 24.50 -31.75 -0.19
N TYR A 43 24.59 -31.35 1.07
CA TYR A 43 24.01 -32.10 2.19
C TYR A 43 22.48 -32.25 2.08
N GLN A 44 21.78 -31.22 1.57
CA GLN A 44 20.33 -31.19 1.39
C GLN A 44 19.86 -31.64 -0.02
N SER A 45 20.77 -32.10 -0.87
CA SER A 45 20.42 -32.54 -2.22
C SER A 45 19.57 -33.82 -2.21
N GLU A 46 18.82 -34.06 -3.28
CA GLU A 46 18.00 -35.27 -3.45
C GLU A 46 18.81 -36.57 -3.29
N LEU A 47 20.10 -36.54 -3.65
CA LEU A 47 21.00 -37.69 -3.53
C LEU A 47 21.40 -38.01 -2.08
N HIS A 48 21.16 -37.08 -1.13
CA HIS A 48 21.48 -37.24 0.29
C HIS A 48 20.29 -36.93 1.22
N VAL A 49 19.08 -36.85 0.65
CA VAL A 49 17.86 -36.42 1.36
C VAL A 49 17.55 -37.29 2.58
N ASN A 50 17.72 -38.61 2.48
CA ASN A 50 17.42 -39.55 3.56
C ASN A 50 18.23 -39.29 4.84
N CYS A 51 19.49 -38.85 4.71
CA CYS A 51 20.35 -38.57 5.88
C CYS A 51 20.11 -37.16 6.42
N SER A 52 19.83 -36.19 5.56
CA SER A 52 19.47 -34.84 6.01
C SER A 52 18.12 -34.82 6.71
N GLU A 53 17.11 -35.49 6.17
CA GLU A 53 15.75 -35.54 6.73
C GLU A 53 15.73 -36.32 8.04
N ALA A 54 16.45 -37.45 8.14
CA ALA A 54 16.58 -38.18 9.40
C ALA A 54 17.23 -37.33 10.49
N PHE A 55 18.25 -36.53 10.15
CA PHE A 55 18.86 -35.60 11.11
C PHE A 55 17.89 -34.49 11.53
N TYR A 56 17.17 -33.86 10.59
CA TYR A 56 16.18 -32.84 10.92
C TYR A 56 15.03 -33.41 11.78
N ARG A 57 14.56 -34.61 11.44
CA ARG A 57 13.54 -35.32 12.21
C ARG A 57 14.03 -35.58 13.64
N ASP A 58 15.26 -36.06 13.80
CA ASP A 58 15.81 -36.33 15.13
C ASP A 58 15.96 -35.05 15.94
N CYS A 59 16.42 -33.94 15.33
CA CYS A 59 16.48 -32.63 15.99
C CYS A 59 15.09 -32.12 16.40
N VAL A 60 14.06 -32.28 15.55
CA VAL A 60 12.68 -31.87 15.88
C VAL A 60 12.11 -32.76 16.98
N ILE A 61 12.33 -34.07 16.94
CA ILE A 61 11.88 -35.01 17.97
C ILE A 61 12.55 -34.70 19.31
N GLU A 62 13.85 -34.36 19.31
CA GLU A 62 14.60 -34.02 20.52
C GLU A 62 14.13 -32.69 21.12
N GLU A 63 13.84 -31.68 20.29
CA GLU A 63 13.25 -30.39 20.72
C GLU A 63 11.79 -30.54 21.20
N VAL A 64 11.01 -31.43 20.59
CA VAL A 64 9.64 -31.74 21.06
C VAL A 64 9.71 -32.47 22.40
N LYS A 65 10.61 -33.45 22.55
CA LYS A 65 10.83 -34.17 23.83
C LYS A 65 11.37 -33.26 24.94
N SER A 66 12.20 -32.27 24.61
CA SER A 66 12.70 -31.30 25.60
C SER A 66 11.60 -30.35 26.10
N ARG A 67 10.55 -30.12 25.29
CA ARG A 67 9.36 -29.35 25.65
C ARG A 67 8.28 -30.16 26.38
N GLU A 68 8.28 -31.49 26.24
CA GLU A 68 7.37 -32.39 26.95
C GLU A 68 7.88 -32.75 28.36
N THR A 69 7.86 -31.78 29.29
CA THR A 69 7.99 -32.09 30.74
C THR A 69 6.66 -32.26 31.46
N ASP A 70 5.51 -32.12 30.77
CA ASP A 70 4.19 -32.30 31.38
C ASP A 70 3.46 -33.54 30.86
N SER A 71 3.52 -34.61 31.65
CA SER A 71 2.81 -35.89 31.44
C SER A 71 1.28 -35.77 31.23
N HIS A 72 0.71 -34.60 31.49
CA HIS A 72 -0.70 -34.29 31.33
C HIS A 72 -1.08 -33.89 29.88
N SER A 73 -0.17 -33.26 29.13
CA SER A 73 -0.43 -32.80 27.76
C SER A 73 -0.39 -33.94 26.74
N GLY A 74 0.52 -34.90 26.90
CA GLY A 74 0.60 -36.09 26.04
C GLY A 74 -0.60 -37.03 26.19
N ARG A 75 -1.20 -37.13 27.39
CA ARG A 75 -2.44 -37.91 27.59
C ARG A 75 -3.64 -37.26 26.92
N LYS A 76 -3.78 -35.93 27.02
CA LYS A 76 -4.84 -35.20 26.32
C LYS A 76 -4.73 -35.29 24.80
N MET A 77 -3.51 -35.24 24.25
CA MET A 77 -3.31 -35.39 22.81
C MET A 77 -3.66 -36.80 22.32
N ASN A 78 -3.28 -37.84 23.06
CA ASN A 78 -3.69 -39.21 22.74
C ASN A 78 -5.21 -39.43 22.89
N GLU A 79 -5.83 -38.82 23.91
CA GLU A 79 -7.28 -38.89 24.11
C GLU A 79 -8.06 -38.17 22.98
N ILE A 80 -7.53 -37.07 22.44
CA ILE A 80 -8.10 -36.37 21.28
C ILE A 80 -7.95 -37.20 20.00
N LEU A 81 -6.79 -37.83 19.77
CA LEU A 81 -6.55 -38.69 18.62
C LEU A 81 -7.45 -39.95 18.65
N GLN A 82 -7.64 -40.54 19.84
CA GLN A 82 -8.48 -41.70 20.01
C GLN A 82 -9.97 -41.38 19.79
N ARG A 83 -10.44 -40.19 20.22
CA ARG A 83 -11.79 -39.70 19.91
C ARG A 83 -12.00 -39.38 18.43
N LEU A 84 -10.96 -38.96 17.71
CA LEU A 84 -11.03 -38.74 16.26
C LEU A 84 -11.14 -40.06 15.50
N GLN A 85 -10.38 -41.08 15.92
CA GLN A 85 -10.45 -42.42 15.35
C GLN A 85 -11.79 -43.11 15.61
N GLU A 86 -12.35 -42.98 16.82
CA GLU A 86 -13.67 -43.50 17.16
C GLU A 86 -14.82 -42.77 16.44
N ASN A 87 -14.59 -41.54 15.97
CA ASN A 87 -15.55 -40.77 15.16
C ASN A 87 -15.48 -41.07 13.65
N GLU A 88 -14.35 -41.57 13.14
CA GLU A 88 -14.23 -42.04 11.74
C GLU A 88 -15.03 -43.34 11.51
N ASP A 89 -15.11 -44.23 12.51
CA ASP A 89 -15.83 -45.51 12.42
C ASP A 89 -17.38 -45.39 12.56
N ASN A 90 -17.93 -44.18 12.77
CA ASN A 90 -19.37 -43.91 12.87
C ASN A 90 -19.87 -42.79 11.94
N SER A 91 -19.04 -42.34 11.01
CA SER A 91 -19.44 -41.45 9.94
C SER A 91 -19.68 -42.23 8.65
N ASP A 92 -20.92 -42.70 8.47
CA ASP A 92 -21.54 -42.76 7.13
C ASP A 92 -21.66 -41.33 6.58
N ILE A 93 -20.52 -40.68 6.30
CA ILE A 93 -20.42 -39.48 5.48
C ILE A 93 -19.69 -39.89 4.20
N ASP A 94 -20.28 -40.87 3.52
CA ASP A 94 -20.22 -40.93 2.07
C ASP A 94 -21.28 -39.93 1.57
N SER A 95 -20.90 -38.65 1.53
CA SER A 95 -21.62 -37.64 0.77
C SER A 95 -20.73 -37.18 -0.37
N ASP A 96 -20.34 -38.13 -1.20
CA ASP A 96 -19.88 -37.92 -2.58
C ASP A 96 -21.08 -37.78 -3.56
N ASP A 97 -22.22 -37.29 -3.06
CA ASP A 97 -23.26 -36.69 -3.92
C ASP A 97 -22.80 -35.26 -4.25
N GLY A 98 -21.80 -35.19 -5.12
CA GLY A 98 -21.33 -33.97 -5.74
C GLY A 98 -22.39 -33.34 -6.63
N ASP A 99 -23.24 -32.50 -6.04
CA ASP A 99 -23.62 -31.27 -6.72
C ASP A 99 -22.32 -30.48 -6.89
N SER A 100 -21.66 -30.68 -8.03
CA SER A 100 -20.48 -29.91 -8.43
C SER A 100 -20.91 -28.45 -8.49
N ILE A 101 -20.73 -27.74 -7.38
CA ILE A 101 -20.97 -26.31 -7.30
C ILE A 101 -20.12 -25.71 -8.43
N PRO A 102 -20.76 -25.03 -9.41
CA PRO A 102 -20.02 -24.48 -10.53
C PRO A 102 -18.90 -23.56 -10.03
N ASP A 103 -17.84 -23.48 -10.81
CA ASP A 103 -16.70 -22.62 -10.51
C ASP A 103 -17.16 -21.19 -10.19
N LEU A 104 -16.43 -20.51 -9.29
CA LEU A 104 -16.78 -19.15 -8.84
C LEU A 104 -16.94 -18.18 -10.02
N HIS A 105 -16.10 -18.31 -11.05
CA HIS A 105 -16.19 -17.48 -12.25
C HIS A 105 -17.53 -17.65 -12.98
N GLU A 106 -18.09 -18.86 -13.01
CA GLU A 106 -19.39 -19.13 -13.63
C GLU A 106 -20.54 -18.55 -12.80
N ARG A 107 -20.45 -18.65 -11.47
CA ARG A 107 -21.44 -18.08 -10.54
C ARG A 107 -21.50 -16.55 -10.56
N LEU A 108 -20.37 -15.89 -10.82
CA LEU A 108 -20.28 -14.42 -10.86
C LEU A 108 -20.51 -13.79 -12.24
N ARG A 109 -20.67 -14.58 -13.31
CA ARG A 109 -20.71 -14.07 -14.71
C ARG A 109 -21.72 -12.94 -14.97
N ASN A 110 -22.87 -12.97 -14.30
CA ASN A 110 -23.97 -12.00 -14.48
C ASN A 110 -24.24 -11.17 -13.21
N VAL A 111 -23.29 -11.11 -12.30
CA VAL A 111 -23.41 -10.37 -11.04
C VAL A 111 -22.83 -8.98 -11.26
N ASP A 112 -23.54 -7.98 -10.75
CA ASP A 112 -23.00 -6.62 -10.67
C ASP A 112 -21.87 -6.60 -9.64
N LEU A 113 -20.64 -6.36 -10.09
CA LEU A 113 -19.46 -6.34 -9.23
C LEU A 113 -19.42 -5.09 -8.33
N ASP A 114 -20.23 -4.08 -8.61
CA ASP A 114 -20.40 -2.91 -7.74
C ASP A 114 -21.46 -3.14 -6.65
N ASP A 115 -22.09 -4.33 -6.63
CA ASP A 115 -23.06 -4.72 -5.61
C ASP A 115 -22.53 -5.84 -4.69
N ALA A 116 -21.86 -5.43 -3.62
CA ALA A 116 -21.24 -6.33 -2.65
C ALA A 116 -22.21 -7.35 -2.01
N ASP A 117 -23.47 -6.96 -1.77
CA ASP A 117 -24.49 -7.88 -1.26
C ASP A 117 -24.81 -8.97 -2.30
N SER A 118 -24.96 -8.61 -3.57
CA SER A 118 -25.18 -9.57 -4.67
C SER A 118 -23.99 -10.52 -4.85
N ILE A 119 -22.75 -10.05 -4.68
CA ILE A 119 -21.57 -10.92 -4.71
C ILE A 119 -21.60 -11.88 -3.51
N TRP A 120 -21.86 -11.37 -2.31
CA TRP A 120 -21.88 -12.16 -1.09
C TRP A 120 -22.91 -13.29 -1.12
N GLU A 121 -24.11 -13.02 -1.65
CA GLU A 121 -25.16 -14.03 -1.87
C GLU A 121 -24.72 -15.16 -2.80
N LYS A 122 -23.78 -14.88 -3.72
CA LYS A 122 -23.27 -15.85 -4.67
C LYS A 122 -22.09 -16.65 -4.14
N LEU A 123 -21.48 -16.30 -3.01
CA LEU A 123 -20.38 -17.03 -2.36
C LEU A 123 -20.88 -18.19 -1.49
N THR A 124 -20.09 -19.26 -1.42
CA THR A 124 -20.28 -20.41 -0.51
C THR A 124 -19.85 -20.04 0.90
N LEU A 125 -20.23 -20.86 1.89
CA LEU A 125 -19.79 -20.67 3.27
C LEU A 125 -18.25 -20.73 3.41
N ALA A 126 -17.59 -21.62 2.66
CA ALA A 126 -16.14 -21.74 2.66
C ALA A 126 -15.46 -20.48 2.10
N GLU A 127 -15.92 -19.98 0.94
CA GLU A 127 -15.39 -18.76 0.31
C GLU A 127 -15.62 -17.50 1.18
N ARG A 128 -16.79 -17.40 1.84
CA ARG A 128 -17.07 -16.32 2.81
C ARG A 128 -16.11 -16.37 4.00
N GLN A 129 -15.83 -17.56 4.52
CA GLN A 129 -14.90 -17.75 5.63
C GLN A 129 -13.45 -17.46 5.23
N GLU A 130 -13.05 -17.84 4.01
CA GLU A 130 -11.75 -17.47 3.46
C GLU A 130 -11.60 -15.95 3.36
N PHE A 131 -12.61 -15.25 2.84
CA PHE A 131 -12.62 -13.78 2.79
C PHE A 131 -12.49 -13.16 4.19
N GLU A 132 -13.20 -13.67 5.19
CA GLU A 132 -13.09 -13.18 6.57
C GLU A 132 -11.70 -13.42 7.17
N ASN A 133 -11.10 -14.58 6.90
CA ASN A 133 -9.74 -14.88 7.34
C ASN A 133 -8.72 -13.94 6.66
N LEU A 134 -8.91 -13.60 5.38
CA LEU A 134 -8.08 -12.63 4.66
C LEU A 134 -8.19 -11.22 5.25
N LEU A 135 -9.39 -10.81 5.69
CA LEU A 135 -9.57 -9.53 6.38
C LEU A 135 -8.92 -9.53 7.77
N GLN A 136 -9.01 -10.62 8.52
CA GLN A 136 -8.44 -10.72 9.88
C GLN A 136 -6.91 -10.82 9.87
N SER A 137 -6.34 -11.50 8.88
CA SER A 137 -4.89 -11.61 8.69
C SER A 137 -4.25 -10.31 8.17
N GLY A 138 -5.03 -9.47 7.48
CA GLY A 138 -4.53 -8.27 6.78
C GLY A 138 -3.95 -8.56 5.39
N ASP A 139 -3.96 -9.83 4.96
CA ASP A 139 -3.42 -10.27 3.67
C ASP A 139 -4.24 -9.79 2.47
N ALA A 140 -5.49 -9.38 2.70
CA ALA A 140 -6.34 -8.75 1.67
C ALA A 140 -5.66 -7.55 0.98
N SER A 141 -4.81 -6.81 1.72
CA SER A 141 -4.05 -5.68 1.16
C SER A 141 -3.05 -6.08 0.08
N GLN A 142 -2.56 -7.32 0.08
CA GLN A 142 -1.58 -7.82 -0.89
C GLN A 142 -2.21 -8.14 -2.26
N LEU A 143 -3.54 -8.28 -2.30
CA LEU A 143 -4.28 -8.57 -3.53
C LEU A 143 -4.57 -7.30 -4.36
N VAL A 144 -4.42 -6.12 -3.75
CA VAL A 144 -4.66 -4.84 -4.41
C VAL A 144 -3.37 -4.30 -4.99
N ALA A 145 -3.37 -4.03 -6.30
CA ALA A 145 -2.27 -3.33 -6.94
C ALA A 145 -2.13 -1.93 -6.34
N LEU A 146 -0.96 -1.63 -5.79
CA LEU A 146 -0.68 -0.31 -5.23
C LEU A 146 -0.55 0.72 -6.35
N TRP A 147 -1.31 1.79 -6.23
CA TRP A 147 -1.22 2.92 -7.13
C TRP A 147 0.11 3.65 -6.92
N GLU A 148 0.78 3.95 -8.03
CA GLU A 148 1.99 4.79 -8.03
C GLU A 148 1.61 6.26 -8.21
N PRO A 149 1.94 7.13 -7.24
CA PRO A 149 1.61 8.54 -7.37
C PRO A 149 2.33 9.21 -8.53
N TRP A 150 1.56 9.94 -9.33
CA TRP A 150 2.05 10.61 -10.53
C TRP A 150 3.16 11.65 -10.23
N TRP A 151 3.16 12.23 -9.04
CA TRP A 151 4.18 13.20 -8.61
C TRP A 151 5.56 12.57 -8.33
N LEU A 152 5.68 11.24 -8.29
CA LEU A 152 6.98 10.57 -8.17
C LEU A 152 7.79 10.62 -9.47
N TYR A 153 7.14 10.85 -10.61
CA TYR A 153 7.85 10.96 -11.87
C TYR A 153 8.69 12.23 -11.90
N ARG A 154 9.98 12.11 -12.25
CA ARG A 154 10.85 13.25 -12.56
C ARG A 154 11.52 13.03 -13.91
N LYS A 155 11.47 14.03 -14.77
CA LYS A 155 12.08 13.98 -16.09
C LYS A 155 13.59 13.87 -15.93
N GLN A 156 14.18 12.83 -16.52
CA GLN A 156 15.62 12.62 -16.47
C GLN A 156 16.34 13.73 -17.25
N LYS A 157 17.37 14.31 -16.63
CA LYS A 157 18.27 15.26 -17.30
C LYS A 157 19.15 14.48 -18.27
N ILE A 158 18.88 14.60 -19.56
CA ILE A 158 19.75 14.07 -20.61
C ILE A 158 21.00 14.97 -20.64
N LEU A 159 22.11 14.49 -20.09
CA LEU A 159 23.37 15.26 -20.00
C LEU A 159 24.15 15.28 -21.32
N VAL A 160 23.82 14.38 -22.26
CA VAL A 160 24.45 14.26 -23.58
C VAL A 160 23.35 14.06 -24.61
N GLN A 161 23.21 15.00 -25.54
CA GLN A 161 22.21 14.96 -26.60
C GLN A 161 22.92 14.91 -27.96
N ASP A 162 22.59 13.91 -28.77
CA ASP A 162 23.10 13.82 -30.14
C ASP A 162 22.54 14.97 -30.98
N LEU A 163 23.41 15.67 -31.72
CA LEU A 163 23.10 16.84 -32.57
C LEU A 163 22.05 16.59 -33.68
N LYS A 164 21.49 15.37 -33.76
CA LYS A 164 20.51 14.95 -34.77
C LYS A 164 19.13 14.65 -34.18
N MET A 165 18.95 14.68 -32.86
CA MET A 165 17.65 14.46 -32.19
C MET A 165 17.10 15.79 -31.68
N GLU A 166 16.93 16.74 -32.59
CA GLU A 166 16.05 17.87 -32.33
C GLU A 166 14.62 17.45 -32.67
N GLN A 167 13.74 17.50 -31.65
CA GLN A 167 12.28 17.61 -31.76
C GLN A 167 11.45 16.36 -32.10
N ASP A 168 11.40 15.34 -31.22
CA ASP A 168 10.35 14.30 -31.35
C ASP A 168 9.72 13.79 -30.03
N THR A 169 9.65 14.64 -29.01
CA THR A 169 8.70 14.41 -27.90
C THR A 169 7.71 15.56 -27.86
N LEU A 170 6.59 15.39 -28.57
CA LEU A 170 5.56 16.42 -28.71
C LEU A 170 4.91 16.81 -27.36
N HIS A 171 5.01 15.97 -26.33
CA HIS A 171 4.62 16.28 -24.95
C HIS A 171 5.52 15.53 -23.95
N PRO A 172 5.95 16.15 -22.85
CA PRO A 172 6.66 15.45 -21.78
C PRO A 172 5.82 14.31 -21.20
N ALA A 173 6.40 13.14 -20.94
CA ALA A 173 5.67 11.98 -20.43
C ALA A 173 4.93 12.23 -19.10
N TYR A 174 5.37 13.22 -18.32
CA TYR A 174 4.67 13.62 -17.09
C TYR A 174 3.28 14.21 -17.34
N GLU A 175 3.05 14.85 -18.48
CA GLU A 175 1.74 15.45 -18.80
C GLU A 175 0.67 14.38 -19.07
N ALA A 176 1.08 13.18 -19.50
CA ALA A 176 0.16 12.08 -19.77
C ALA A 176 -0.30 11.36 -18.50
N ASN A 177 0.51 11.38 -17.44
CA ASN A 177 0.28 10.61 -16.22
C ASN A 177 -0.24 11.47 -15.05
N CYS A 178 -0.31 12.78 -15.20
CA CYS A 178 -0.79 13.69 -14.16
C CYS A 178 -2.18 14.27 -14.49
N PRO A 179 -2.91 14.76 -13.48
CA PRO A 179 -4.14 15.52 -13.69
C PRO A 179 -3.92 16.73 -14.61
N THR A 180 -4.94 17.05 -15.41
CA THR A 180 -4.87 18.19 -16.32
C THR A 180 -4.90 19.50 -15.53
N VAL A 181 -3.90 20.36 -15.76
CA VAL A 181 -3.86 21.68 -15.14
C VAL A 181 -5.00 22.55 -15.69
N ASN A 182 -5.83 23.08 -14.79
CA ASN A 182 -6.91 23.99 -15.15
C ASN A 182 -6.34 25.37 -15.52
N LYS A 183 -6.28 25.65 -16.82
CA LYS A 183 -5.82 26.94 -17.37
C LYS A 183 -6.92 28.01 -17.39
N ASN A 184 -8.17 27.65 -17.13
CA ASN A 184 -9.32 28.57 -17.17
C ASN A 184 -9.52 29.33 -15.85
N VAL A 185 -8.43 29.67 -15.17
CA VAL A 185 -8.46 30.43 -13.92
C VAL A 185 -8.05 31.87 -14.22
N PRO A 186 -8.81 32.89 -13.75
CA PRO A 186 -8.41 34.27 -13.94
C PRO A 186 -7.03 34.55 -13.31
N PRO A 187 -6.19 35.39 -13.93
CA PRO A 187 -4.95 35.85 -13.31
C PRO A 187 -5.19 36.52 -11.96
N PHE A 188 -4.22 36.47 -11.05
CA PHE A 188 -4.41 36.88 -9.65
C PHE A 188 -4.90 38.31 -9.51
N PHE A 189 -4.34 39.23 -10.30
CA PHE A 189 -4.70 40.65 -10.30
C PHE A 189 -6.19 40.93 -10.63
N LYS A 190 -6.88 39.99 -11.30
CA LYS A 190 -8.33 40.09 -11.57
C LYS A 190 -9.19 39.63 -10.40
N ILE A 191 -8.65 38.78 -9.52
CA ILE A 191 -9.36 38.22 -8.36
C ILE A 191 -9.14 39.10 -7.12
N SER A 192 -7.93 39.61 -6.93
CA SER A 192 -7.56 40.43 -5.78
C SER A 192 -6.79 41.67 -6.20
N LYS A 193 -7.20 42.83 -5.68
CA LYS A 193 -6.46 44.10 -5.82
C LYS A 193 -5.35 44.27 -4.78
N THR A 194 -5.40 43.47 -3.72
CA THR A 194 -4.39 43.45 -2.65
C THR A 194 -3.37 42.35 -2.92
N PRO A 195 -2.09 42.55 -2.57
CA PRO A 195 -1.09 41.50 -2.66
C PRO A 195 -1.51 40.30 -1.81
N PRO A 196 -1.14 39.06 -2.21
CA PRO A 196 -1.44 37.89 -1.41
C PRO A 196 -0.82 38.00 -0.02
N ALA A 197 -1.53 37.49 0.99
CA ALA A 197 -0.97 37.41 2.33
C ALA A 197 0.20 36.40 2.38
N PRO A 198 1.28 36.66 3.13
CA PRO A 198 2.43 35.75 3.21
C PRO A 198 2.08 34.33 3.71
N CYS A 199 0.95 34.19 4.41
CA CYS A 199 0.46 32.91 4.91
C CYS A 199 -0.14 31.98 3.84
N VAL A 200 -0.42 32.48 2.63
CA VAL A 200 -1.09 31.71 1.57
C VAL A 200 -0.31 30.44 1.22
N LYS A 201 1.03 30.52 1.12
CA LYS A 201 1.88 29.35 0.85
C LYS A 201 1.75 28.25 1.91
N TYR A 202 1.66 28.61 3.19
CA TYR A 202 1.49 27.64 4.27
C TYR A 202 0.08 27.04 4.29
N ASN A 203 -0.93 27.83 3.93
CA ASN A 203 -2.29 27.32 3.76
C ASN A 203 -2.37 26.30 2.61
N ILE A 204 -1.69 26.58 1.50
CA ILE A 204 -1.58 25.64 0.37
C ILE A 204 -0.88 24.36 0.81
N LEU A 205 0.19 24.41 1.61
CA LEU A 205 0.83 23.21 2.16
C LEU A 205 -0.13 22.35 3.00
N ASN A 206 -0.97 22.98 3.84
CA ASN A 206 -1.97 22.25 4.61
C ASN A 206 -2.99 21.54 3.68
N VAL A 207 -3.42 22.21 2.61
CA VAL A 207 -4.31 21.61 1.60
C VAL A 207 -3.62 20.48 0.84
N LEU A 208 -2.36 20.65 0.44
CA LEU A 208 -1.58 19.63 -0.25
C LEU A 208 -1.36 18.40 0.63
N GLY A 209 -1.03 18.57 1.91
CA GLY A 209 -0.90 17.43 2.82
C GLY A 209 -2.18 16.62 2.92
N ALA A 210 -3.32 17.29 3.09
CA ALA A 210 -4.62 16.62 3.11
C ALA A 210 -4.93 15.90 1.79
N TYR A 211 -4.57 16.50 0.66
CA TYR A 211 -4.71 15.89 -0.66
C TYR A 211 -3.84 14.65 -0.82
N CYS A 212 -2.52 14.74 -0.58
CA CYS A 212 -1.60 13.60 -0.71
C CYS A 212 -2.06 12.42 0.16
N TYR A 213 -2.46 12.70 1.40
CA TYR A 213 -2.98 11.67 2.29
C TYR A 213 -4.25 11.04 1.75
N THR A 214 -5.23 11.85 1.32
CA THR A 214 -6.52 11.37 0.80
C THR A 214 -6.33 10.49 -0.43
N VAL A 215 -5.53 10.93 -1.40
CA VAL A 215 -5.32 10.19 -2.65
C VAL A 215 -4.58 8.88 -2.39
N ARG A 216 -3.59 8.87 -1.49
CA ARG A 216 -2.93 7.62 -1.06
C ARG A 216 -3.86 6.68 -0.32
N PHE A 217 -4.68 7.22 0.58
CA PHE A 217 -5.64 6.44 1.35
C PHE A 217 -6.65 5.76 0.42
N LEU A 218 -7.05 6.43 -0.65
CA LEU A 218 -7.96 5.91 -1.67
C LEU A 218 -7.25 5.22 -2.84
N ASN A 219 -5.95 4.94 -2.72
CA ASN A 219 -5.14 4.26 -3.74
C ASN A 219 -5.31 4.84 -5.16
N GLY A 220 -5.37 6.17 -5.29
CA GLY A 220 -5.53 6.86 -6.57
C GLY A 220 -6.96 6.92 -7.13
N GLU A 221 -7.95 6.30 -6.47
CA GLU A 221 -9.33 6.19 -6.95
C GLU A 221 -10.27 7.27 -6.38
N HIS A 222 -9.74 8.42 -5.98
CA HIS A 222 -10.51 9.49 -5.33
C HIS A 222 -11.63 10.08 -6.19
N HIS A 223 -11.54 9.97 -7.52
CA HIS A 223 -12.58 10.41 -8.44
C HIS A 223 -13.75 9.42 -8.58
N ASN A 224 -13.58 8.14 -8.20
CA ASN A 224 -14.67 7.16 -8.25
C ASN A 224 -15.67 7.38 -7.10
N MET A 225 -15.20 7.90 -5.97
CA MET A 225 -16.00 8.21 -4.78
C MET A 225 -15.79 9.68 -4.35
N PRO A 226 -16.25 10.65 -5.17
CA PRO A 226 -15.87 12.04 -5.00
C PRO A 226 -16.43 12.66 -3.72
N ALA A 227 -17.60 12.22 -3.25
CA ALA A 227 -18.22 12.75 -2.04
C ALA A 227 -17.46 12.31 -0.77
N GLU A 228 -17.04 11.05 -0.74
CA GLU A 228 -16.25 10.43 0.32
C GLU A 228 -14.85 11.05 0.34
N ALA A 229 -14.15 11.04 -0.79
CA ALA A 229 -12.83 11.64 -0.94
C ALA A 229 -12.81 13.13 -0.53
N CYS A 230 -13.82 13.88 -0.94
CA CYS A 230 -13.99 15.27 -0.52
C CYS A 230 -14.13 15.39 1.01
N SER A 231 -14.88 14.50 1.63
CA SER A 231 -15.12 14.54 3.08
C SER A 231 -13.83 14.24 3.86
N ILE A 232 -13.01 13.30 3.37
CA ILE A 232 -11.69 12.99 3.93
C ILE A 232 -10.77 14.21 3.80
N LEU A 233 -10.63 14.75 2.60
CA LEU A 233 -9.76 15.88 2.29
C LEU A 233 -10.13 17.12 3.12
N VAL A 234 -11.42 17.44 3.23
CA VAL A 234 -11.88 18.60 4.00
C VAL A 234 -11.67 18.39 5.50
N ASN A 235 -11.89 17.18 6.02
CA ASN A 235 -11.68 16.90 7.44
C ASN A 235 -10.20 17.01 7.82
N LEU A 236 -9.30 16.45 7.00
CA LEU A 236 -7.85 16.52 7.23
C LEU A 236 -7.29 17.93 7.12
N SER A 237 -7.92 18.83 6.35
CA SER A 237 -7.46 20.21 6.20
C SER A 237 -8.27 21.18 7.03
N ALA A 238 -7.72 21.61 8.18
CA ALA A 238 -8.31 22.71 8.97
C ALA A 238 -8.38 24.04 8.19
N ASN A 239 -7.55 24.22 7.16
CA ASN A 239 -7.69 25.37 6.25
C ASN A 239 -9.01 25.30 5.45
N LEU A 240 -9.41 24.13 4.98
CA LEU A 240 -10.65 23.96 4.22
C LEU A 240 -11.87 23.85 5.14
N SER A 241 -11.77 23.09 6.24
CA SER A 241 -12.90 22.86 7.14
C SER A 241 -13.21 24.05 8.04
N LEU A 242 -12.20 24.75 8.55
CA LEU A 242 -12.34 25.79 9.59
C LEU A 242 -11.84 27.18 9.16
N ASN A 243 -11.35 27.33 7.92
CA ASN A 243 -10.67 28.55 7.46
C ASN A 243 -9.44 28.93 8.30
N HIS A 244 -8.81 27.95 8.97
CA HIS A 244 -7.61 28.20 9.75
C HIS A 244 -6.45 28.66 8.86
N THR A 245 -5.69 29.64 9.31
CA THR A 245 -4.53 30.18 8.58
C THR A 245 -3.24 29.83 9.29
N TYR A 246 -2.23 29.43 8.53
CA TYR A 246 -0.92 29.02 9.04
C TYR A 246 0.16 30.04 8.75
N ASN A 247 1.14 30.15 9.63
CA ASN A 247 2.30 31.04 9.50
C ASN A 247 3.64 30.29 9.43
N SER A 248 3.59 28.95 9.38
CA SER A 248 4.75 28.07 9.34
C SER A 248 4.44 26.84 8.49
N ALA A 249 5.41 26.42 7.67
CA ALA A 249 5.30 25.22 6.84
C ALA A 249 5.15 23.96 7.70
N VAL A 250 5.99 23.82 8.73
CA VAL A 250 5.97 22.69 9.66
C VAL A 250 4.60 22.58 10.33
N ILE A 251 4.08 23.68 10.91
CA ILE A 251 2.78 23.65 11.60
C ILE A 251 1.64 23.31 10.64
N ALA A 252 1.69 23.82 9.40
CA ALA A 252 0.68 23.54 8.38
C ALA A 252 0.60 22.05 8.03
N VAL A 253 1.75 21.39 7.86
CA VAL A 253 1.81 19.97 7.51
C VAL A 253 1.56 19.07 8.73
N GLU A 254 2.13 19.40 9.90
CA GLU A 254 1.90 18.65 11.14
C GLU A 254 0.43 18.68 11.58
N ALA A 255 -0.30 19.77 11.30
CA ALA A 255 -1.73 19.81 11.57
C ALA A 255 -2.51 18.74 10.79
N VAL A 256 -2.11 18.44 9.55
CA VAL A 256 -2.72 17.35 8.76
C VAL A 256 -2.34 15.99 9.35
N ALA A 257 -1.06 15.80 9.67
CA ALA A 257 -0.57 14.56 10.27
C ALA A 257 -1.29 14.24 11.58
N HIS A 258 -1.47 15.25 12.44
CA HIS A 258 -2.20 15.14 13.69
C HIS A 258 -3.67 14.77 13.46
N GLU A 259 -4.34 15.39 12.49
CA GLU A 259 -5.74 15.06 12.17
C GLU A 259 -5.87 13.63 11.62
N ALA A 260 -4.94 13.20 10.77
CA ALA A 260 -4.90 11.84 10.23
C ALA A 260 -4.71 10.79 11.33
N ILE A 261 -3.74 10.99 12.24
CA ILE A 261 -3.47 10.07 13.36
C ILE A 261 -4.66 9.95 14.31
N ASN A 262 -5.35 11.05 14.57
CA ASN A 262 -6.51 11.05 15.46
C ASN A 262 -7.80 10.54 14.79
N CYS A 263 -7.77 10.34 13.47
CA CYS A 263 -8.90 9.78 12.75
C CYS A 263 -8.94 8.26 12.90
N THR A 264 -9.67 7.79 13.92
CA THR A 264 -9.68 6.40 14.37
C THR A 264 -10.01 5.38 13.29
N TRP A 265 -10.84 5.75 12.30
CA TRP A 265 -11.24 4.84 11.23
C TRP A 265 -10.23 4.77 10.08
N MET A 266 -9.30 5.72 9.94
CA MET A 266 -8.28 5.69 8.88
C MET A 266 -7.13 4.73 9.17
N GLY A 267 -6.95 4.29 10.43
CA GLY A 267 -5.84 3.41 10.81
C GLY A 267 -4.46 4.00 10.49
N ALA A 268 -4.33 5.32 10.56
CA ALA A 268 -3.14 6.04 10.12
C ALA A 268 -1.88 5.55 10.85
N SER A 269 -0.89 5.10 10.08
CA SER A 269 0.43 4.75 10.62
C SER A 269 1.40 5.93 10.50
N HIS A 270 2.49 5.90 11.27
CA HIS A 270 3.59 6.85 11.11
C HIS A 270 4.19 6.80 9.69
N HIS A 271 4.18 5.62 9.05
CA HIS A 271 4.64 5.47 7.67
C HIS A 271 3.76 6.26 6.69
N CYS A 272 2.43 6.24 6.86
CA CYS A 272 1.51 7.04 6.03
C CYS A 272 1.84 8.54 6.10
N VAL A 273 2.17 9.03 7.31
CA VAL A 273 2.56 10.44 7.52
C VAL A 273 3.88 10.77 6.84
N ILE A 274 4.88 9.88 6.93
CA ILE A 274 6.16 10.05 6.21
C ILE A 274 5.91 10.10 4.70
N CYS A 275 5.12 9.17 4.15
CA CYS A 275 4.78 9.16 2.73
C CYS A 275 4.13 10.48 2.31
N MET A 276 3.13 10.95 3.05
CA MET A 276 2.45 12.23 2.79
C MET A 276 3.45 13.40 2.75
N LYS A 277 4.41 13.44 3.67
CA LYS A 277 5.44 14.49 3.73
C LYS A 277 6.36 14.44 2.51
N ASN A 278 6.84 13.25 2.15
CA ASN A 278 7.67 13.05 0.95
C ASN A 278 6.90 13.41 -0.34
N ASP A 279 5.60 13.13 -0.41
CA ASP A 279 4.77 13.50 -1.55
C ASP A 279 4.71 15.01 -1.75
N ILE A 280 4.56 15.76 -0.66
CA ILE A 280 4.57 17.22 -0.71
C ILE A 280 5.90 17.69 -1.31
N GLU A 281 7.03 17.13 -0.88
CA GLU A 281 8.34 17.48 -1.45
C GLU A 281 8.44 17.18 -2.94
N CYS A 282 7.96 16.01 -3.38
CA CYS A 282 7.91 15.63 -4.78
C CYS A 282 7.05 16.60 -5.60
N ILE A 283 5.86 16.96 -5.12
CA ILE A 283 4.96 17.93 -5.76
C ILE A 283 5.63 19.31 -5.86
N LEU A 284 6.30 19.76 -4.80
CA LEU A 284 6.97 21.07 -4.78
C LEU A 284 8.23 21.11 -5.64
N ALA A 285 8.91 19.97 -5.84
CA ALA A 285 10.05 19.85 -6.73
C ALA A 285 9.64 19.88 -8.22
N GLY A 286 8.42 19.44 -8.51
CA GLY A 286 7.88 19.36 -9.86
C GLY A 286 8.58 18.32 -10.75
N PRO A 287 8.14 18.20 -12.00
CA PRO A 287 8.68 17.22 -12.95
C PRO A 287 10.11 17.56 -13.41
N GLU A 288 10.45 18.84 -13.48
CA GLU A 288 11.76 19.36 -13.92
C GLU A 288 11.98 20.79 -13.42
N ASP A 289 13.23 21.23 -13.34
CA ASP A 289 13.59 22.53 -12.75
C ASP A 289 13.04 23.73 -13.56
N SER A 290 12.80 23.57 -14.86
CA SER A 290 12.21 24.61 -15.72
C SER A 290 10.68 24.72 -15.57
N ASN A 291 10.03 23.69 -15.00
CA ASN A 291 8.58 23.59 -14.85
C ASN A 291 8.20 23.14 -13.43
N TYR A 292 8.90 23.66 -12.42
CA TYR A 292 8.79 23.23 -11.02
C TYR A 292 7.38 23.43 -10.43
N SER A 293 6.60 24.39 -10.92
CA SER A 293 5.26 24.69 -10.40
C SER A 293 4.16 23.78 -10.98
N PHE A 294 4.49 22.95 -11.97
CA PHE A 294 3.50 22.16 -12.70
C PHE A 294 2.74 21.17 -11.81
N TYR A 295 3.44 20.40 -10.98
CA TYR A 295 2.78 19.44 -10.07
C TYR A 295 1.93 20.14 -9.01
N LEU A 296 2.38 21.28 -8.47
CA LEU A 296 1.56 22.10 -7.58
C LEU A 296 0.24 22.51 -8.26
N GLN A 297 0.33 23.00 -9.50
CA GLN A 297 -0.84 23.43 -10.27
C GLN A 297 -1.74 22.25 -10.64
N ALA A 298 -1.15 21.09 -10.98
CA ALA A 298 -1.88 19.86 -11.27
C ALA A 298 -2.64 19.37 -10.02
N SER A 299 -2.00 19.29 -8.85
CA SER A 299 -2.65 18.91 -7.58
C SER A 299 -3.81 19.85 -7.24
N LEU A 300 -3.61 21.17 -7.33
CA LEU A 300 -4.67 22.13 -7.03
C LEU A 300 -5.84 22.03 -8.04
N SER A 301 -5.55 21.69 -9.30
CA SER A 301 -6.56 21.49 -10.35
C SER A 301 -7.35 20.21 -10.12
N ASP A 302 -6.67 19.14 -9.71
CA ASP A 302 -7.27 17.86 -9.35
C ASP A 302 -8.22 18.01 -8.15
N ILE A 303 -7.78 18.71 -7.09
CA ILE A 303 -8.63 19.05 -5.94
C ILE A 303 -9.86 19.85 -6.40
N TYR A 304 -9.67 20.85 -7.27
CA TYR A 304 -10.77 21.65 -7.80
C TYR A 304 -11.80 20.77 -8.55
N GLN A 305 -11.32 19.85 -9.38
CA GLN A 305 -12.15 18.92 -10.13
C GLN A 305 -12.91 17.97 -9.19
N LEU A 306 -12.20 17.35 -8.24
CA LEU A 306 -12.78 16.47 -7.22
C LEU A 306 -13.91 17.15 -6.45
N LEU A 307 -13.69 18.37 -5.96
CA LEU A 307 -14.69 19.13 -5.22
C LEU A 307 -15.89 19.52 -6.11
N SER A 308 -15.64 19.79 -7.39
CA SER A 308 -16.69 20.11 -8.36
C SER A 308 -17.57 18.90 -8.66
N GLU A 309 -16.96 17.73 -8.84
CA GLU A 309 -17.64 16.43 -8.98
C GLU A 309 -18.46 16.10 -7.73
N ALA A 310 -17.87 16.24 -6.53
CA ALA A 310 -18.57 16.02 -5.26
C ALA A 310 -19.80 16.92 -5.10
N ARG A 311 -19.71 18.19 -5.53
CA ARG A 311 -20.84 19.14 -5.48
C ARG A 311 -21.99 18.73 -6.41
N HIS A 312 -21.64 18.23 -7.59
CA HIS A 312 -22.57 17.80 -8.64
C HIS A 312 -23.05 16.36 -8.47
N SER A 313 -22.35 15.58 -7.65
CA SER A 313 -22.85 14.32 -7.17
C SER A 313 -24.23 14.57 -6.60
N LYS A 314 -25.21 13.86 -7.17
CA LYS A 314 -26.50 13.76 -6.49
C LYS A 314 -26.15 13.09 -5.16
N ASN A 315 -26.80 13.47 -4.06
CA ASN A 315 -26.87 12.58 -2.88
C ASN A 315 -27.71 11.34 -3.25
N THR A 316 -27.45 10.75 -4.40
CA THR A 316 -27.71 9.37 -4.69
C THR A 316 -26.70 8.64 -3.84
N ASP A 317 -27.14 8.26 -2.65
CA ASP A 317 -27.08 6.85 -2.36
C ASP A 317 -27.33 6.11 -3.70
N PRO A 318 -26.31 5.52 -4.34
CA PRO A 318 -26.46 4.90 -5.66
C PRO A 318 -27.56 3.84 -5.63
N ASN A 319 -27.95 3.43 -4.42
CA ASN A 319 -29.18 2.74 -4.10
C ASN A 319 -29.89 3.43 -2.94
N GLY A 320 -30.81 4.38 -3.17
CA GLY A 320 -31.77 4.82 -2.15
C GLY A 320 -32.64 3.69 -1.54
N VAL A 321 -32.38 2.45 -1.91
CA VAL A 321 -32.65 1.24 -1.14
C VAL A 321 -31.59 1.16 -0.04
N LYS A 322 -31.98 1.35 1.22
CA LYS A 322 -31.15 0.92 2.37
C LYS A 322 -30.63 -0.49 2.08
N LYS A 323 -29.38 -0.63 1.59
CA LYS A 323 -28.78 -1.93 1.36
C LYS A 323 -28.67 -2.56 2.72
N SER A 324 -29.50 -3.58 2.91
CA SER A 324 -29.66 -4.29 4.17
C SER A 324 -29.33 -5.76 3.97
N GLY A 325 -28.61 -6.09 2.89
CA GLY A 325 -28.12 -7.43 2.69
C GLY A 325 -27.13 -7.82 3.77
N GLU A 326 -26.81 -9.11 3.77
CA GLU A 326 -25.99 -9.71 4.82
C GLU A 326 -24.58 -9.10 4.85
N PHE A 327 -24.00 -8.79 3.68
CA PHE A 327 -22.66 -8.21 3.59
C PHE A 327 -22.64 -6.81 4.18
N THR A 328 -23.50 -5.91 3.70
CA THR A 328 -23.51 -4.52 4.19
C THR A 328 -23.85 -4.42 5.67
N LYS A 329 -24.65 -5.34 6.23
CA LYS A 329 -24.89 -5.41 7.68
C LYS A 329 -23.66 -5.88 8.47
N ARG A 330 -22.92 -6.83 7.91
CA ARG A 330 -21.77 -7.48 8.56
C ARG A 330 -20.51 -6.62 8.48
N PHE A 331 -20.33 -5.92 7.37
CA PHE A 331 -19.20 -5.04 7.06
C PHE A 331 -19.64 -3.59 6.92
N SER A 332 -20.61 -3.14 7.71
CA SER A 332 -21.12 -1.77 7.63
C SER A 332 -19.98 -0.77 7.68
N ASP A 333 -19.85 0.05 6.63
CA ASP A 333 -18.81 1.06 6.53
C ASP A 333 -18.89 1.99 7.74
N ASN A 334 -17.95 1.84 8.68
CA ASN A 334 -17.75 2.80 9.77
C ASN A 334 -17.11 4.11 9.26
N LEU A 335 -17.09 4.35 7.95
CA LEU A 335 -16.71 5.60 7.31
C LEU A 335 -17.77 6.67 7.63
N SER A 336 -17.85 7.02 8.91
CA SER A 336 -18.80 7.98 9.48
C SER A 336 -18.36 9.42 9.15
N THR A 337 -17.90 9.64 7.93
CA THR A 337 -17.45 10.95 7.49
C THR A 337 -18.69 11.71 7.03
N SER A 338 -19.20 12.58 7.91
CA SER A 338 -20.34 13.42 7.58
C SER A 338 -20.08 14.17 6.27
N LEU A 339 -20.94 13.96 5.27
CA LEU A 339 -20.77 14.60 3.97
C LEU A 339 -20.69 16.12 4.09
N VAL A 340 -19.79 16.71 3.32
CA VAL A 340 -19.60 18.16 3.32
C VAL A 340 -20.81 18.86 2.68
N GLN A 341 -21.37 19.84 3.38
CA GLN A 341 -22.53 20.60 2.88
C GLN A 341 -22.21 21.34 1.57
N LYS A 342 -23.17 21.34 0.63
CA LYS A 342 -22.99 21.94 -0.72
C LYS A 342 -22.62 23.43 -0.69
N ASP A 343 -23.16 24.21 0.25
CA ASP A 343 -22.82 25.62 0.40
C ASP A 343 -21.37 25.81 0.88
N LYS A 344 -20.91 24.96 1.81
CA LYS A 344 -19.52 24.94 2.26
C LYS A 344 -18.59 24.55 1.12
N LEU A 345 -18.94 23.54 0.33
CA LEU A 345 -18.18 23.14 -0.86
C LEU A 345 -18.05 24.29 -1.86
N ARG A 346 -19.12 25.05 -2.10
CA ARG A 346 -19.06 26.21 -3.00
C ARG A 346 -18.04 27.25 -2.55
N LEU A 347 -17.92 27.50 -1.24
CA LEU A 347 -16.93 28.42 -0.69
C LEU A 347 -15.50 27.87 -0.79
N ILE A 348 -15.33 26.58 -0.53
CA ILE A 348 -14.05 25.89 -0.67
C ILE A 348 -13.57 25.91 -2.12
N ILE A 349 -14.44 25.63 -3.09
CA ILE A 349 -14.12 25.68 -4.53
C ILE A 349 -13.60 27.07 -4.92
N LYS A 350 -14.24 28.16 -4.46
CA LYS A 350 -13.74 29.53 -4.69
C LYS A 350 -12.38 29.80 -4.05
N LYS A 351 -12.12 29.22 -2.88
CA LYS A 351 -10.79 29.30 -2.23
C LYS A 351 -9.74 28.57 -3.08
N LEU A 352 -10.07 27.42 -3.66
CA LEU A 352 -9.17 26.69 -4.57
C LEU A 352 -8.94 27.47 -5.87
N GLU A 353 -9.94 28.16 -6.43
CA GLU A 353 -9.74 29.09 -7.56
C GLU A 353 -8.75 30.18 -7.21
N TYR A 354 -8.83 30.74 -6.00
CA TYR A 354 -7.86 31.71 -5.51
C TYR A 354 -6.45 31.11 -5.39
N TYR A 355 -6.29 29.88 -4.87
CA TYR A 355 -4.99 29.21 -4.77
C TYR A 355 -4.39 28.83 -6.13
N LEU A 356 -5.23 28.38 -7.07
CA LEU A 356 -4.82 28.14 -8.47
C LEU A 356 -4.36 29.43 -9.15
N SER A 357 -5.09 30.52 -8.94
CA SER A 357 -4.71 31.83 -9.49
C SER A 357 -3.41 32.33 -8.86
N TRP A 358 -3.26 32.18 -7.53
CA TRP A 358 -2.05 32.53 -6.82
C TRP A 358 -0.83 31.74 -7.31
N SER A 359 -0.97 30.43 -7.57
CA SER A 359 0.15 29.58 -8.00
C SER A 359 0.63 29.86 -9.44
N GLN A 360 -0.12 30.62 -10.24
CA GLN A 360 0.36 31.08 -11.55
C GLN A 360 1.46 32.13 -11.41
N ASP A 361 1.33 33.03 -10.43
CA ASP A 361 2.20 34.19 -10.28
C ASP A 361 3.21 34.04 -9.12
N HIS A 362 2.91 33.20 -8.12
CA HIS A 362 3.63 33.14 -6.85
C HIS A 362 4.16 31.75 -6.46
N ALA A 363 4.10 30.75 -7.34
CA ALA A 363 4.56 29.38 -7.02
C ALA A 363 6.03 29.31 -6.57
N SER A 364 6.89 30.24 -7.01
CA SER A 364 8.27 30.30 -6.53
C SER A 364 8.39 30.50 -5.02
N GLU A 365 7.37 31.06 -4.36
CA GLU A 365 7.38 31.27 -2.90
C GLU A 365 7.22 29.97 -2.10
N ILE A 366 6.65 28.92 -2.71
CA ILE A 366 6.38 27.62 -2.08
C ILE A 366 7.28 26.51 -2.64
N CYS A 367 7.58 26.52 -3.94
CA CYS A 367 8.45 25.55 -4.59
C CYS A 367 9.96 25.85 -4.40
N CYS A 368 10.33 26.76 -3.51
CA CYS A 368 11.74 27.10 -3.30
C CYS A 368 12.44 26.11 -2.38
N GLN A 369 13.74 25.92 -2.61
CA GLN A 369 14.61 25.03 -1.82
C GLN A 369 14.58 25.35 -0.33
N LYS A 370 14.41 26.62 0.06
CA LYS A 370 14.35 27.00 1.48
C LYS A 370 13.14 26.40 2.19
N LEU A 371 11.98 26.43 1.56
CA LEU A 371 10.74 25.89 2.14
C LEU A 371 10.77 24.35 2.14
N GLN A 372 11.42 23.74 1.14
CA GLN A 372 11.70 22.29 1.13
C GLN A 372 12.64 21.90 2.28
N VAL A 373 13.67 22.70 2.57
CA VAL A 373 14.56 22.46 3.73
C VAL A 373 13.82 22.63 5.07
N GLU A 374 12.89 23.59 5.16
CA GLU A 374 12.02 23.76 6.34
C GLU A 374 11.07 22.57 6.56
N LEU A 375 10.84 21.75 5.53
CA LEU A 375 10.03 20.52 5.58
C LEU A 375 10.86 19.26 5.84
N ASN A 376 12.18 19.34 6.07
CA ASN A 376 12.95 18.17 6.50
C ASN A 376 12.54 17.79 7.93
N PHE A 377 11.66 16.80 8.05
CA PHE A 377 11.08 16.30 9.29
C PHE A 377 12.02 15.40 10.09
#